data_AF-A0A1V1NT99-F1
#
_entry.id   AF-A0A1V1NT99-F1
#
_cell.length_a   1.000
_cell.length_b   1.000
_cell.length_c   1.000
_cell.angle_alpha   90.00
_cell.angle_beta   90.00
_cell.angle_gamma   90.00
#
_symmetry.space_group_name_H-M   'P 1'
#
loop_
_entity.id
_entity.type
_entity.pdbx_description
1 polymer ?
#
loop_
_entity_poly.entity_id
_entity_poly.type
_entity_poly.pdbx_seq_one_letter_code
_entity_poly.pdbx_strand_id
1 'polypeptide(L)'
;FSDRTEAEAYFKQNLPPKIVGQIDWDTLKLEGTQYIDDELKESASDLLFSVCFKKNKDLCYLYILFEHQTTPDKWIRFRVYKYKGRIWDESLKNEKTKNA
;
A
#
# COMPACT_ATOMS: atom_id res chain seq x y z
N PHE A 1 -3.61 -0.95 13.58
CA PHE A 1 -3.06 -1.27 12.25
C PHE A 1 -1.60 -0.87 12.02
N SER A 2 -0.88 -0.25 12.97
CA SER A 2 0.58 -0.12 12.87
C SER A 2 1.32 -1.41 13.27
N ASP A 3 0.60 -2.36 13.88
CA ASP A 3 1.07 -3.70 14.18
C ASP A 3 1.00 -4.60 12.94
N ARG A 4 2.13 -5.24 12.62
CA ARG A 4 2.28 -6.14 11.47
C ARG A 4 1.32 -7.34 11.53
N THR A 5 1.08 -7.90 12.70
CA THR A 5 0.20 -9.07 12.88
C THR A 5 -1.26 -8.69 12.66
N GLU A 6 -1.69 -7.52 13.11
CA GLU A 6 -3.03 -6.99 12.80
C GLU A 6 -3.22 -6.76 11.30
N ALA A 7 -2.22 -6.14 10.65
CA ALA A 7 -2.27 -5.87 9.21
C ALA A 7 -2.32 -7.17 8.40
N GLU A 8 -1.50 -8.16 8.74
CA GLU A 8 -1.51 -9.47 8.10
C GLU A 8 -2.87 -10.17 8.23
N ALA A 9 -3.44 -10.19 9.44
CA ALA A 9 -4.76 -10.77 9.67
C ALA A 9 -5.85 -10.06 8.84
N TYR A 10 -5.81 -8.73 8.81
CA TYR A 10 -6.73 -7.93 8.00
C TYR A 10 -6.64 -8.27 6.51
N PHE A 11 -5.44 -8.32 5.94
CA PHE A 11 -5.28 -8.66 4.52
C PHE A 11 -5.68 -10.10 4.21
N LYS A 12 -5.34 -11.07 5.08
CA LYS A 12 -5.75 -12.47 4.90
C LYS A 12 -7.26 -12.65 4.89
N GLN A 13 -7.98 -11.84 5.67
CA GLN A 13 -9.44 -11.88 5.74
C GLN A 13 -10.13 -11.20 4.53
N ASN A 14 -9.53 -10.11 4.01
CA ASN A 14 -10.19 -9.25 3.02
C ASN A 14 -9.72 -9.45 1.58
N LEU A 15 -8.58 -10.11 1.35
CA LEU A 15 -8.09 -10.41 0.00
C LEU A 15 -8.63 -11.76 -0.51
N PRO A 16 -8.79 -11.93 -1.83
CA PRO A 16 -9.16 -13.23 -2.40
C PRO A 16 -8.14 -14.32 -2.00
N PRO A 17 -8.59 -15.55 -1.67
CA PRO A 17 -7.70 -16.63 -1.22
C PRO A 17 -6.54 -16.92 -2.17
N LYS A 18 -6.77 -16.77 -3.49
CA LYS A 18 -5.75 -16.93 -4.53
C LYS A 18 -4.60 -15.92 -4.38
N ILE A 19 -4.89 -14.68 -3.97
CA ILE A 19 -3.88 -13.66 -3.74
C ILE A 19 -3.16 -13.93 -2.42
N VAL A 20 -3.91 -14.26 -1.36
CA VAL A 20 -3.35 -14.62 -0.04
C VAL A 20 -2.34 -15.76 -0.14
N GLY A 21 -2.63 -16.78 -0.95
CA GLY A 21 -1.74 -17.91 -1.17
C GLY A 21 -0.42 -17.57 -1.86
N GLN A 22 -0.38 -16.49 -2.64
CA GLN A 22 0.79 -16.06 -3.41
C GLN A 22 1.74 -15.14 -2.62
N ILE A 23 1.27 -14.50 -1.55
CA ILE A 23 2.03 -13.53 -0.76
C ILE A 23 2.95 -14.23 0.25
N ASP A 24 4.22 -13.84 0.29
CA ASP A 24 5.17 -14.20 1.33
C ASP A 24 4.99 -13.29 2.56
N TRP A 25 4.13 -13.68 3.50
CA TRP A 25 3.75 -12.84 4.65
C TRP A 25 4.91 -12.51 5.60
N ASP A 26 6.00 -13.27 5.55
CA ASP A 26 7.22 -12.97 6.30
C ASP A 26 7.92 -11.68 5.83
N THR A 27 7.61 -11.25 4.61
CA THR A 27 8.14 -10.01 4.02
C THR A 27 7.24 -8.79 4.27
N LEU A 28 6.08 -8.95 4.93
CA LEU A 28 5.16 -7.85 5.18
C LEU A 28 5.82 -6.75 6.00
N LYS A 29 5.92 -5.57 5.39
CA LYS A 29 6.57 -4.40 5.98
C LYS A 29 5.71 -3.16 5.78
N LEU A 30 5.53 -2.37 6.84
CA LEU A 30 4.94 -1.03 6.75
C LEU A 30 5.98 -0.08 6.11
N GLU A 31 5.59 0.59 5.02
CA GLU A 31 6.40 1.61 4.37
C GLU A 31 6.18 2.97 5.04
N GLY A 32 7.24 3.79 5.08
CA GLY A 32 7.23 5.09 5.75
C GLY A 32 6.27 6.09 5.10
N THR A 33 5.80 7.07 5.86
CA THR A 33 4.87 8.10 5.38
C THR A 33 5.48 9.04 4.33
N GLN A 34 6.78 8.94 4.01
CA GLN A 34 7.39 9.75 2.93
C GLN A 34 6.79 9.47 1.54
N TYR A 35 6.15 8.31 1.35
CA TYR A 35 5.40 8.01 0.11
C TYR A 35 4.09 8.79 0.00
N ILE A 36 3.59 9.35 1.12
CA ILE A 36 2.30 10.04 1.23
C ILE A 36 2.59 11.48 1.62
N ASP A 37 2.72 12.31 0.58
CA ASP A 37 3.00 13.75 0.66
C ASP A 37 2.01 14.51 1.57
N ASP A 38 2.42 15.69 2.03
CA ASP A 38 1.64 16.54 2.95
C ASP A 38 0.27 16.95 2.39
N GLU A 39 0.10 17.02 1.06
CA GLU A 39 -1.19 17.27 0.39
C GLU A 39 -2.27 16.19 0.65
N LEU A 40 -1.87 15.00 1.09
CA LEU A 40 -2.78 13.86 1.30
C LEU A 40 -3.07 13.60 2.78
N LYS A 41 -2.36 14.27 3.69
CA LYS A 41 -2.43 14.04 5.14
C LYS A 41 -3.66 14.64 5.83
N GLU A 42 -4.38 15.56 5.19
CA GLU A 42 -5.35 16.39 5.95
C GLU A 42 -6.65 15.68 6.39
N SER A 43 -6.87 14.40 6.08
CA SER A 43 -8.00 13.64 6.68
C SER A 43 -7.95 12.12 6.53
N ALA A 44 -6.96 11.58 5.80
CA ALA A 44 -6.83 10.15 5.52
C ALA A 44 -5.67 9.53 6.30
N SER A 45 -5.93 8.37 6.91
CA SER A 45 -4.85 7.50 7.40
C SER A 45 -4.48 6.52 6.28
N ASP A 46 -3.50 6.94 5.49
CA ASP A 46 -2.92 6.14 4.42
C ASP A 46 -1.89 5.15 4.99
N LEU A 47 -2.10 3.86 4.80
CA LEU A 47 -1.14 2.81 5.15
C LEU A 47 -0.66 2.10 3.89
N LEU A 48 0.64 2.18 3.64
CA LEU A 48 1.29 1.45 2.56
C LEU A 48 2.14 0.33 3.15
N PHE A 49 1.95 -0.88 2.64
CA PHE A 49 2.77 -2.04 2.97
C PHE A 49 3.43 -2.59 1.72
N SER A 50 4.60 -3.19 1.89
CA SER A 50 5.26 -4.01 0.88
C SER A 50 5.29 -5.47 1.29
N VAL A 51 5.19 -6.35 0.30
CA VAL A 51 5.38 -7.81 0.40
C VAL A 51 6.07 -8.32 -0.86
N CYS A 52 6.69 -9.49 -0.80
CA CYS A 52 7.13 -10.23 -1.96
C CYS A 52 6.13 -11.32 -2.33
N PHE A 53 6.03 -11.62 -3.62
CA PHE A 53 5.38 -12.85 -4.06
C PHE A 53 6.28 -14.06 -3.83
N LYS A 54 5.70 -15.18 -3.36
CA LYS A 54 6.44 -16.43 -3.10
C LYS A 54 7.18 -16.96 -4.32
N LYS A 55 6.57 -16.83 -5.52
CA LYS A 55 7.03 -17.51 -6.74
C LYS A 55 8.34 -16.94 -7.29
N ASN A 56 8.46 -15.62 -7.32
CA ASN A 56 9.53 -14.91 -8.03
C ASN A 56 10.18 -13.81 -7.18
N LYS A 57 9.72 -13.61 -5.94
CA LYS A 57 10.17 -12.55 -5.02
C LYS A 57 9.92 -11.14 -5.55
N ASP A 58 9.08 -10.99 -6.57
CA ASP A 58 8.65 -9.68 -7.07
C ASP A 58 7.96 -8.89 -5.96
N LEU A 59 8.26 -7.60 -5.91
CA LEU A 59 7.69 -6.67 -4.96
C LEU A 59 6.22 -6.38 -5.30
N CYS A 60 5.37 -6.37 -4.28
CA CYS A 60 3.97 -6.02 -4.36
C CYS A 60 3.64 -5.03 -3.25
N TYR A 61 2.85 -4.01 -3.59
CA TYR A 61 2.36 -3.03 -2.63
C TYR A 61 0.92 -3.32 -2.25
N LEU A 62 0.65 -3.35 -0.95
CA LEU A 62 -0.69 -3.41 -0.38
C LEU A 62 -0.98 -2.05 0.25
N TYR A 63 -2.00 -1.36 -0.26
CA TYR A 63 -2.36 -0.01 0.17
C TYR A 63 -3.75 0.00 0.79
N ILE A 64 -3.87 0.60 1.97
CA ILE A 64 -5.13 0.82 2.67
C ILE A 64 -5.35 2.33 2.80
N LEU A 65 -6.49 2.80 2.30
CA LEU A 65 -6.98 4.15 2.48
C LEU A 65 -8.09 4.12 3.55
N PHE A 66 -7.80 4.65 4.74
CA PHE A 66 -8.82 4.91 5.76
C PHE A 66 -9.21 6.38 5.71
N GLU A 67 -10.44 6.67 5.27
CA GLU A 67 -10.93 8.03 5.14
C GLU A 67 -12.35 8.13 5.68
N HIS A 68 -12.61 9.11 6.55
CA HIS A 68 -13.95 9.43 7.00
C HIS A 68 -14.59 10.45 6.06
N GLN A 69 -15.28 9.97 5.04
CA GLN A 69 -15.99 10.81 4.07
C GLN A 69 -17.35 11.26 4.64
N THR A 70 -17.44 12.51 5.11
CA THR A 70 -18.70 13.10 5.60
C THR A 70 -19.72 13.33 4.48
N THR A 71 -19.27 13.40 3.22
CA THR A 71 -20.12 13.53 2.03
C THR A 71 -19.57 12.67 0.89
N PRO A 72 -20.39 12.20 -0.07
CA PRO A 72 -19.91 11.41 -1.19
C PRO A 72 -18.96 12.21 -2.11
N ASP A 73 -17.69 11.81 -2.17
CA ASP A 73 -16.73 12.34 -3.14
C ASP A 73 -16.89 11.66 -4.51
N LYS A 74 -17.44 12.40 -5.48
CA LYS A 74 -17.62 11.95 -6.87
C LYS A 74 -16.30 11.57 -7.56
N TRP A 75 -15.16 12.03 -7.04
CA TRP A 75 -13.83 11.86 -7.62
C TRP A 75 -12.93 10.90 -6.85
N ILE A 76 -13.46 10.13 -5.90
CA ILE A 76 -12.68 9.19 -5.08
C ILE A 76 -11.84 8.22 -5.94
N ARG A 77 -12.39 7.75 -7.07
CA ARG A 77 -11.66 6.90 -8.03
C ARG A 77 -10.42 7.57 -8.62
N PHE A 78 -10.50 8.87 -8.90
CA PHE A 78 -9.38 9.64 -9.46
C PHE A 78 -8.33 9.89 -8.38
N ARG A 79 -8.76 10.12 -7.14
CA ARG A 79 -7.88 10.21 -5.97
C ARG A 79 -7.10 8.90 -5.78
N VAL A 80 -7.78 7.75 -5.74
CA VAL A 80 -7.18 6.40 -5.69
C VAL A 80 -6.18 6.19 -6.83
N TYR A 81 -6.48 6.65 -8.04
CA TYR A 81 -5.53 6.59 -9.15
C TYR A 81 -4.27 7.41 -8.90
N LYS A 82 -4.39 8.66 -8.43
CA LYS A 82 -3.24 9.50 -8.09
C LYS A 82 -2.34 8.87 -7.02
N TYR A 83 -2.93 8.25 -5.99
CA TYR A 83 -2.15 7.52 -4.98
C TYR A 83 -1.32 6.40 -5.60
N LYS A 84 -1.93 5.57 -6.46
CA LYS A 84 -1.21 4.49 -7.16
C LYS A 84 -0.05 5.01 -8.00
N GLY A 85 -0.27 6.08 -8.76
CA GLY A 85 0.76 6.73 -9.56
C GLY A 85 1.95 7.18 -8.71
N ARG A 86 1.68 7.85 -7.58
CA ARG A 86 2.72 8.31 -6.64
C ARG A 86 3.52 7.14 -6.03
N ILE A 87 2.84 6.07 -5.60
CA ILE A 87 3.51 4.86 -5.08
C ILE A 87 4.48 4.28 -6.12
N TRP A 88 4.06 4.20 -7.38
CA TRP A 88 4.92 3.69 -8.46
C TRP A 88 6.07 4.64 -8.81
N ASP A 89 5.82 5.95 -8.86
CA ASP A 89 6.87 6.95 -9.11
C ASP A 89 7.99 6.86 -8.07
N GLU A 90 7.64 6.77 -6.79
CA GLU A 90 8.61 6.61 -5.71
C GLU A 90 9.32 5.25 -5.76
N SER A 91 8.61 4.16 -6.07
CA SER A 91 9.22 2.84 -6.28
C SER A 91 10.28 2.88 -7.39
N LEU A 92 9.97 3.54 -8.52
CA LEU A 92 10.89 3.67 -9.66
C LEU A 92 12.13 4.51 -9.33
N LYS A 93 11.98 5.58 -8.53
CA LYS A 93 13.12 6.37 -8.06
C LYS A 93 14.04 5.51 -7.18
N ASN A 94 13.48 4.76 -6.25
CA ASN A 94 14.24 3.90 -5.34
C ASN A 94 14.95 2.75 -6.05
N GLU A 95 14.36 2.17 -7.10
CA GLU A 95 15.05 1.20 -7.95
C GLU A 95 16.26 1.80 -8.68
N LYS A 96 16.12 3.01 -9.22
CA LYS A 96 17.24 3.71 -9.88
C LYS A 96 18.38 4.00 -8.91
N THR A 97 18.09 4.40 -7.68
CA THR A 97 19.10 4.66 -6.65
C THR A 97 19.81 3.39 -6.18
N LYS A 98 19.12 2.23 -6.14
CA LYS A 98 19.76 0.94 -5.79
C LYS A 98 20.69 0.39 -6.88
N ASN A 99 20.45 0.76 -8.14
CA ASN A 99 21.19 0.28 -9.31
C ASN A 99 22.26 1.28 -9.81
N ALA A 100 22.44 2.41 -9.13
CA ALA A 100 23.47 3.42 -9.39
C ALA A 100 24.64 3.26 -8.43
#